data_AF-A0A0G1RZV2-F1
#
_entry.id   AF-A0A0G1RZV2-F1
#
_cell.length_a   1.000
_cell.length_b   1.000
_cell.length_c   1.000
_cell.angle_alpha   90.00
_cell.angle_beta   90.00
_cell.angle_gamma   90.00
#
_symmetry.space_group_name_H-M   'P 1'
#
loop_
_entity.id
_entity.type
_entity.pdbx_description
1 polymer ?
#
loop_
_entity_poly.entity_id
_entity_poly.type
_entity_poly.pdbx_seq_one_letter_code
_entity_poly.pdbx_strand_id
1 'polypeptide(L)'
;MTRSRLERVRSRKAGKQGVVYLLLAVGLVLGMIVWGLPGIARLASLFVSSEGETGNELELKPTPPIFADIPEATYSAKVRITGYAQPGIEVALYMNGAEFGRKLTNDSGRFEFDQVPITDGNNQIYGYSLTKGDLQSEKSKEYTVRLDTDEPTVVIESPKDGEIFRGQTQRIANFSGTVSEEGSKIYIGERMAIVQADGKFSVAYQLVEGDQEIQIRAIDKAGNENVSLIKLRWEP
;
A
#
# COMPACT_ATOMS: atom_id res chain seq x y z
N MET A 1 -71.84 -44.03 74.07
CA MET A 1 -72.60 -42.76 74.21
C MET A 1 -71.72 -41.83 75.06
N THR A 2 -71.42 -40.58 74.74
CA THR A 2 -71.99 -39.58 73.82
C THR A 2 -70.88 -38.59 73.51
N ARG A 3 -70.49 -38.43 72.23
CA ARG A 3 -69.72 -37.25 71.82
C ARG A 3 -70.55 -36.01 72.13
N SER A 4 -69.98 -35.11 72.92
CA SER A 4 -70.65 -33.89 73.39
C SER A 4 -71.13 -33.06 72.19
N ARG A 5 -72.38 -32.57 72.25
CA ARG A 5 -72.98 -31.72 71.20
C ARG A 5 -72.11 -30.50 70.85
N LEU A 6 -71.25 -30.06 71.77
CA LEU A 6 -70.30 -28.95 71.59
C LEU A 6 -69.15 -29.27 70.63
N GLU A 7 -68.62 -30.50 70.59
CA GLU A 7 -67.52 -30.88 69.69
C GLU A 7 -67.97 -30.99 68.24
N ARG A 8 -69.21 -31.45 68.00
CA ARG A 8 -69.78 -31.60 66.65
C ARG A 8 -70.06 -30.26 65.97
N VAL A 9 -70.28 -29.20 66.77
CA VAL A 9 -70.49 -27.83 66.28
C VAL A 9 -69.15 -27.13 66.04
N ARG A 10 -68.14 -27.37 66.89
CA ARG A 10 -66.77 -26.87 66.65
C ARG A 10 -66.08 -27.53 65.46
N SER A 11 -66.22 -28.84 65.25
CA SER A 11 -65.62 -29.52 64.08
C SER A 11 -66.23 -29.10 62.74
N ARG A 12 -67.55 -28.79 62.72
CA ARG A 12 -68.21 -28.20 61.53
C ARG A 12 -67.78 -26.75 61.27
N LYS A 13 -67.48 -25.95 62.30
CA LYS A 13 -66.94 -24.58 62.14
C LYS A 13 -65.47 -24.59 61.74
N ALA A 14 -64.65 -25.47 62.32
CA ALA A 14 -63.23 -25.62 61.99
C ALA A 14 -63.03 -26.14 60.56
N GLY A 15 -63.84 -27.10 60.10
CA GLY A 15 -63.80 -27.57 58.71
C GLY A 15 -64.17 -26.48 57.70
N LYS A 16 -65.20 -25.66 57.99
CA LYS A 16 -65.57 -24.53 57.14
C LYS A 16 -64.49 -23.45 57.09
N GLN A 17 -63.87 -23.14 58.23
CA GLN A 17 -62.75 -22.18 58.28
C GLN A 17 -61.51 -22.71 57.54
N GLY A 18 -61.21 -24.01 57.65
CA GLY A 18 -60.10 -24.64 56.91
C GLY A 18 -60.29 -24.60 55.39
N VAL A 19 -61.50 -24.85 54.90
CA VAL A 19 -61.82 -24.74 53.46
C VAL A 19 -61.68 -23.30 52.97
N VAL A 20 -62.10 -22.30 53.76
CA VAL A 20 -61.93 -20.89 53.40
C VAL A 20 -60.45 -20.51 53.31
N TYR A 21 -59.61 -20.94 54.25
CA TYR A 21 -58.17 -20.68 54.18
C TYR A 21 -57.48 -21.38 53.01
N LEU A 22 -57.92 -22.59 52.66
CA LEU A 22 -57.38 -23.33 51.53
C LEU A 22 -57.75 -22.67 50.20
N LEU A 23 -59.00 -22.22 50.05
CA LEU A 23 -59.44 -21.44 48.89
C LEU A 23 -58.70 -20.10 48.78
N LEU A 24 -58.47 -19.42 49.91
CA LEU A 24 -57.73 -18.16 49.95
C LEU A 24 -56.27 -18.37 49.56
N ALA A 25 -55.62 -19.43 50.04
CA ALA A 25 -54.25 -19.78 49.66
C ALA A 25 -54.14 -20.12 48.16
N VAL A 26 -55.06 -20.92 47.62
CA VAL A 26 -55.11 -21.24 46.18
C VAL A 26 -55.32 -19.98 45.34
N GLY A 27 -56.23 -19.09 45.76
CA GLY A 27 -56.46 -17.82 45.08
C GLY A 27 -55.23 -16.91 45.08
N LEU A 28 -54.46 -16.89 46.19
CA LEU A 28 -53.24 -16.10 46.30
C LEU A 28 -52.12 -16.65 45.39
N VAL A 29 -51.96 -17.97 45.33
CA VAL A 29 -51.00 -18.62 44.40
C VAL A 29 -51.39 -18.35 42.93
N LEU A 30 -52.67 -18.50 42.58
CA LEU A 30 -53.15 -18.20 41.22
C LEU A 30 -52.95 -16.72 40.87
N GLY A 31 -53.22 -15.80 41.79
CA GLY A 31 -52.95 -14.38 41.61
C GLY A 31 -51.46 -14.09 41.39
N MET A 32 -50.55 -14.77 42.11
CA MET A 32 -49.11 -14.64 41.89
C MET A 32 -48.65 -15.19 40.54
N ILE A 33 -49.25 -16.27 40.05
CA ILE A 33 -48.91 -16.83 38.74
C ILE A 33 -49.41 -15.93 37.61
N VAL A 34 -50.66 -15.45 37.72
CA VAL A 34 -51.32 -14.67 36.65
C VAL A 34 -50.83 -13.23 36.61
N TRP A 35 -50.52 -12.61 37.76
CA TRP A 35 -50.10 -11.20 37.82
C TRP A 35 -48.67 -11.00 38.31
N GLY A 36 -48.16 -11.88 39.19
CA GLY A 36 -46.80 -11.77 39.71
C GLY A 36 -45.73 -12.10 38.67
N LEU A 37 -45.82 -13.25 38.00
CA LEU A 37 -44.82 -13.67 37.00
C LEU A 37 -44.71 -12.66 35.82
N PRO A 38 -45.82 -12.18 35.22
CA PRO A 38 -45.72 -11.15 34.17
C PRO A 38 -45.17 -9.82 34.69
N GLY A 39 -45.46 -9.46 35.95
CA GLY A 39 -44.91 -8.27 36.59
C GLY A 39 -43.38 -8.35 36.75
N ILE A 40 -42.87 -9.52 37.17
CA ILE A 40 -41.43 -9.77 37.30
C ILE A 40 -40.75 -9.75 35.92
N ALA A 41 -41.36 -10.34 34.89
CA ALA A 41 -40.80 -10.30 33.53
C ALA A 41 -40.67 -8.87 32.97
N ARG A 42 -41.63 -7.99 33.25
CA ARG A 42 -41.58 -6.56 32.85
C ARG A 42 -40.52 -5.78 33.64
N LEU A 43 -40.28 -6.14 34.89
CA LEU A 43 -39.19 -5.57 35.68
C LEU A 43 -37.83 -6.11 35.22
N ALA A 44 -37.74 -7.39 34.89
CA ALA A 44 -36.54 -8.00 34.31
C ALA A 44 -36.17 -7.34 32.98
N SER A 45 -37.15 -6.99 32.13
CA SER A 45 -36.87 -6.23 30.91
C SER A 45 -36.29 -4.84 31.17
N LEU A 46 -36.52 -4.20 32.34
CA LEU A 46 -35.88 -2.93 32.70
C LEU A 46 -34.42 -3.11 33.13
N PHE A 47 -34.06 -4.28 33.66
CA PHE A 47 -32.65 -4.63 33.96
C PHE A 47 -31.93 -5.26 32.77
N VAL A 48 -32.67 -5.82 31.81
CA VAL A 48 -32.17 -6.37 30.53
C VAL A 48 -32.25 -5.32 29.40
N SER A 49 -32.58 -4.08 29.73
CA SER A 49 -32.51 -2.94 28.79
C SER A 49 -31.18 -2.21 28.93
N SER A 50 -30.11 -2.82 28.40
CA SER A 50 -28.90 -2.15 27.87
C SER A 50 -27.72 -3.13 27.87
N GLU A 51 -27.81 -4.15 27.04
CA GLU A 51 -26.64 -4.74 26.39
C GLU A 51 -27.12 -5.22 25.02
N GLY A 52 -27.64 -4.26 24.25
CA GLY A 52 -27.37 -4.30 22.83
C GLY A 52 -25.86 -4.18 22.74
N GLU A 53 -25.17 -5.32 22.72
CA GLU A 53 -23.82 -5.42 22.22
C GLU A 53 -23.87 -4.95 20.76
N THR A 54 -23.84 -3.63 20.55
CA THR A 54 -22.93 -3.13 19.52
C THR A 54 -21.58 -3.58 20.00
N GLY A 55 -21.17 -4.77 19.56
CA GLY A 55 -19.77 -5.12 19.56
C GLY A 55 -19.06 -3.96 18.89
N ASN A 56 -18.44 -3.10 19.69
CA ASN A 56 -17.32 -2.31 19.23
C ASN A 56 -16.26 -3.35 18.91
N GLU A 57 -16.41 -4.01 17.77
CA GLU A 57 -15.39 -4.81 17.15
C GLU A 57 -14.21 -3.85 17.06
N LEU A 58 -13.19 -4.09 17.89
CA LEU A 58 -12.03 -3.21 17.98
C LEU A 58 -11.43 -3.13 16.59
N GLU A 59 -11.74 -2.05 15.87
CA GLU A 59 -11.24 -1.86 14.53
C GLU A 59 -9.72 -1.71 14.64
N LEU A 60 -8.99 -2.65 14.04
CA LEU A 60 -7.54 -2.67 14.13
C LEU A 60 -6.98 -1.59 13.22
N LYS A 61 -5.95 -0.89 13.70
CA LYS A 61 -5.17 0.00 12.84
C LYS A 61 -4.65 -0.78 11.63
N PRO A 62 -4.79 -0.23 10.40
CA PRO A 62 -4.32 -0.91 9.21
C PRO A 62 -2.79 -0.91 9.16
N THR A 63 -2.21 -1.81 8.37
CA THR A 63 -0.76 -1.82 8.11
C THR A 63 -0.38 -0.68 7.15
N PRO A 64 0.80 -0.05 7.31
CA PRO A 64 1.27 0.96 6.37
C PRO A 64 1.34 0.44 4.93
N PRO A 65 1.10 1.29 3.91
CA PRO A 65 1.20 0.90 2.52
C PRO A 65 2.66 0.69 2.13
N ILE A 66 2.90 -0.18 1.16
CA ILE A 66 4.21 -0.44 0.56
C ILE A 66 4.18 0.11 -0.85
N PHE A 67 5.02 1.11 -1.12
CA PHE A 67 5.20 1.62 -2.48
C PHE A 67 6.20 0.78 -3.27
N ALA A 68 5.89 0.57 -4.53
CA ALA A 68 6.68 -0.19 -5.48
C ALA A 68 7.22 0.71 -6.59
N ASP A 69 8.41 0.36 -7.10
CA ASP A 69 9.04 0.96 -8.27
C ASP A 69 9.22 2.49 -8.21
N ILE A 70 9.47 3.04 -7.03
CA ILE A 70 9.85 4.45 -6.90
C ILE A 70 11.31 4.62 -7.34
N PRO A 71 11.59 5.37 -8.43
CA PRO A 71 12.95 5.59 -8.89
C PRO A 71 13.70 6.57 -7.98
N GLU A 72 15.02 6.48 -7.91
CA GLU A 72 15.84 7.43 -7.13
C GLU A 72 15.86 8.82 -7.79
N ALA A 73 15.76 8.87 -9.12
CA ALA A 73 15.70 10.10 -9.91
C ALA A 73 14.78 9.93 -11.13
N THR A 74 14.29 11.04 -11.67
CA THR A 74 13.49 11.05 -12.90
C THR A 74 13.70 12.37 -13.66
N TYR A 75 13.64 12.32 -14.99
CA TYR A 75 13.58 13.51 -15.83
C TYR A 75 12.16 14.07 -16.03
N SER A 76 11.15 13.30 -15.63
CA SER A 76 9.76 13.67 -15.81
C SER A 76 9.26 14.45 -14.59
N ALA A 77 8.68 15.62 -14.83
CA ALA A 77 7.94 16.39 -13.81
C ALA A 77 6.68 15.67 -13.30
N LYS A 78 6.40 14.45 -13.76
CA LYS A 78 5.30 13.61 -13.29
C LYS A 78 5.69 12.15 -13.26
N VAL A 79 5.30 11.45 -12.20
CA VAL A 79 5.56 10.02 -12.05
C VAL A 79 4.28 9.25 -11.77
N ARG A 80 4.32 7.97 -12.12
CA ARG A 80 3.33 6.99 -11.68
C ARG A 80 3.86 6.31 -10.43
N ILE A 81 3.05 6.25 -9.39
CA ILE A 81 3.38 5.60 -8.13
C ILE A 81 2.42 4.44 -7.92
N THR A 82 2.97 3.25 -7.73
CA THR A 82 2.19 2.04 -7.48
C THR A 82 2.56 1.45 -6.13
N GLY A 83 1.76 0.51 -5.64
CA GLY A 83 2.06 -0.17 -4.41
C GLY A 83 0.97 -1.13 -3.97
N TYR A 84 1.14 -1.62 -2.75
CA TYR A 84 0.24 -2.57 -2.11
C TYR A 84 -0.11 -2.11 -0.69
N ALA A 85 -1.36 -2.32 -0.31
CA ALA A 85 -1.83 -2.23 1.07
C ALA A 85 -2.90 -3.32 1.27
N GLN A 86 -3.59 -3.30 2.42
CA GLN A 86 -4.69 -4.23 2.64
C GLN A 86 -5.78 -4.02 1.56
N PRO A 87 -6.43 -5.08 1.05
CA PRO A 87 -7.51 -4.95 0.06
C PRO A 87 -8.74 -4.20 0.59
N GLY A 88 -9.36 -3.38 -0.28
CA GLY A 88 -10.62 -2.70 0.03
C GLY A 88 -10.53 -1.52 1.02
N ILE A 89 -9.32 -0.99 1.25
CA ILE A 89 -9.08 0.19 2.09
C ILE A 89 -8.41 1.31 1.31
N GLU A 90 -8.45 2.54 1.82
CA GLU A 90 -7.83 3.68 1.14
C GLU A 90 -6.35 3.80 1.49
N VAL A 91 -5.58 4.31 0.54
CA VAL A 91 -4.21 4.76 0.74
C VAL A 91 -4.17 6.25 0.49
N ALA A 92 -3.66 7.04 1.44
CA ALA A 92 -3.35 8.45 1.24
C ALA A 92 -1.87 8.61 0.89
N LEU A 93 -1.60 9.19 -0.27
CA LEU A 93 -0.26 9.53 -0.74
C LEU A 93 0.08 10.96 -0.32
N TYR A 94 1.25 11.11 0.28
CA TYR A 94 1.81 12.40 0.67
C TYR A 94 3.04 12.70 -0.17
N MET A 95 3.14 13.95 -0.59
CA MET A 95 4.26 14.49 -1.35
C MET A 95 4.74 15.77 -0.71
N ASN A 96 6.04 15.83 -0.36
CA ASN A 96 6.66 17.01 0.24
C ASN A 96 5.91 17.56 1.46
N GLY A 97 5.33 16.66 2.27
CA GLY A 97 4.57 17.01 3.48
C GLY A 97 3.07 17.26 3.27
N ALA A 98 2.60 17.40 2.03
CA ALA A 98 1.19 17.63 1.70
C ALA A 98 0.51 16.36 1.19
N GLU A 99 -0.77 16.17 1.51
CA GLU A 99 -1.56 15.07 0.93
C GLU A 99 -1.79 15.36 -0.56
N PHE A 100 -1.29 14.49 -1.43
CA PHE A 100 -1.54 14.54 -2.86
C PHE A 100 -2.94 14.03 -3.20
N GLY A 101 -3.35 12.94 -2.56
CA GLY A 101 -4.68 12.36 -2.72
C GLY A 101 -4.81 10.96 -2.15
N ARG A 102 -6.00 10.39 -2.31
CA ARG A 102 -6.35 9.05 -1.81
C ARG A 102 -6.73 8.10 -2.93
N LYS A 103 -6.45 6.81 -2.73
CA LYS A 103 -6.84 5.75 -3.67
C LYS A 103 -7.28 4.50 -2.93
N LEU A 104 -8.44 3.96 -3.32
CA LEU A 104 -8.91 2.66 -2.85
C LEU A 104 -8.07 1.54 -3.46
N THR A 105 -7.62 0.60 -2.63
CA THR A 105 -6.97 -0.63 -3.10
C THR A 105 -7.98 -1.58 -3.74
N ASN A 106 -7.53 -2.30 -4.78
CA ASN A 106 -8.34 -3.34 -5.39
C ASN A 106 -8.38 -4.63 -4.54
N ASP A 107 -9.05 -5.67 -5.04
CA ASP A 107 -9.18 -6.97 -4.36
C ASP A 107 -7.84 -7.67 -4.09
N SER A 108 -6.80 -7.33 -4.85
CA SER A 108 -5.43 -7.82 -4.64
C SER A 108 -4.58 -6.88 -3.75
N GLY A 109 -5.17 -5.82 -3.19
CA GLY A 109 -4.47 -4.83 -2.39
C GLY A 109 -3.66 -3.82 -3.18
N ARG A 110 -3.68 -3.86 -4.52
CA ARG A 110 -2.90 -2.94 -5.37
C ARG A 110 -3.59 -1.59 -5.47
N PHE A 111 -2.78 -0.52 -5.43
CA PHE A 111 -3.20 0.85 -5.73
C PHE A 111 -2.27 1.52 -6.74
N GLU A 112 -2.76 2.58 -7.36
CA GLU A 112 -2.03 3.35 -8.36
C GLU A 112 -2.44 4.82 -8.32
N PHE A 113 -1.42 5.69 -8.25
CA PHE A 113 -1.51 7.13 -8.42
C PHE A 113 -0.82 7.51 -9.73
N ASP A 114 -1.58 8.09 -10.65
CA ASP A 114 -1.05 8.61 -11.90
C ASP A 114 -0.74 10.10 -11.79
N GLN A 115 0.20 10.58 -12.62
CA GLN A 115 0.49 12.00 -12.81
C GLN A 115 0.87 12.73 -11.52
N VAL A 116 1.55 12.05 -10.60
CA VAL A 116 2.02 12.64 -9.33
C VAL A 116 3.11 13.67 -9.66
N PRO A 117 2.92 14.96 -9.33
CA PRO A 117 3.81 16.03 -9.77
C PRO A 117 5.14 16.00 -9.01
N ILE A 118 6.24 16.01 -9.73
CA ILE A 118 7.60 16.11 -9.19
C ILE A 118 8.09 17.54 -9.39
N THR A 119 8.56 18.16 -8.32
CA THR A 119 9.13 19.52 -8.31
C THR A 119 10.66 19.48 -8.39
N ASP A 120 11.29 20.62 -8.71
CA ASP A 120 12.74 20.72 -8.78
C ASP A 120 13.43 20.28 -7.48
N GLY A 121 14.51 19.51 -7.63
CA GLY A 121 15.27 18.97 -6.50
C GLY A 121 14.66 17.69 -5.91
N ASN A 122 14.75 17.55 -4.59
CA ASN A 122 14.37 16.32 -3.88
C ASN A 122 12.88 16.33 -3.50
N ASN A 123 12.18 15.26 -3.88
CA ASN A 123 10.75 15.07 -3.60
C ASN A 123 10.56 13.90 -2.65
N GLN A 124 9.92 14.15 -1.51
CA GLN A 124 9.65 13.16 -0.49
C GLN A 124 8.29 12.51 -0.74
N ILE A 125 8.27 11.18 -0.74
CA ILE A 125 7.08 10.35 -0.98
C ILE A 125 6.89 9.43 0.22
N TYR A 126 5.70 9.46 0.79
CA TYR A 126 5.26 8.51 1.80
C TYR A 126 3.73 8.43 1.81
N GLY A 127 3.16 7.56 2.63
CA GLY A 127 1.71 7.46 2.73
C GLY A 127 1.23 6.72 3.96
N TYR A 128 -0.08 6.63 4.05
CA TYR A 128 -0.82 5.97 5.11
C TYR A 128 -1.95 5.15 4.54
N SER A 129 -2.29 4.06 5.22
CA SER A 129 -3.49 3.28 4.96
C SER A 129 -4.60 3.79 5.87
N LEU A 130 -5.83 3.89 5.35
CA LEU A 130 -7.02 4.34 6.07
C LEU A 130 -8.14 3.31 5.94
N THR A 131 -8.68 2.87 7.07
CA THR A 131 -9.86 2.01 7.09
C THR A 131 -11.14 2.83 6.84
N LYS A 132 -12.28 2.13 6.70
CA LYS A 132 -13.59 2.79 6.54
C LYS A 132 -14.03 3.56 7.78
N GLY A 133 -13.53 3.20 8.98
CA GLY A 133 -13.74 3.95 10.21
C GLY A 133 -12.70 5.04 10.48
N ASP A 134 -11.99 5.50 9.45
CA ASP A 134 -10.95 6.55 9.52
C ASP A 134 -9.76 6.23 10.45
N LEU A 135 -9.51 4.95 10.75
CA LEU A 135 -8.28 4.56 11.44
C LEU A 135 -7.10 4.60 10.47
N GLN A 136 -6.08 5.37 10.85
CA GLN A 136 -4.85 5.54 10.08
C GLN A 136 -3.73 4.60 10.57
N SER A 137 -2.97 4.06 9.61
CA SER A 137 -1.73 3.34 9.90
C SER A 137 -0.62 4.26 10.43
N GLU A 138 0.49 3.66 10.84
CA GLU A 138 1.76 4.38 10.95
C GLU A 138 2.25 4.85 9.56
N LYS A 139 3.23 5.77 9.54
CA LYS A 139 3.85 6.29 8.31
C LYS A 139 4.53 5.13 7.55
N SER A 140 4.33 5.06 6.24
CA SER A 140 5.08 4.14 5.38
C SER A 140 6.58 4.45 5.39
N LYS A 141 7.37 3.59 4.72
CA LYS A 141 8.73 3.98 4.29
C LYS A 141 8.64 5.29 3.49
N GLU A 142 9.59 6.18 3.76
CA GLU A 142 9.78 7.42 3.02
C GLU A 142 10.79 7.19 1.89
N TYR A 143 10.47 7.71 0.71
CA TYR A 143 11.29 7.65 -0.48
C TYR A 143 11.63 9.06 -0.92
N THR A 144 12.82 9.23 -1.49
CA THR A 144 13.25 10.51 -2.07
C THR A 144 13.47 10.31 -3.56
N VAL A 145 12.84 11.14 -4.38
CA VAL A 145 12.98 11.17 -5.84
C VAL A 145 13.55 12.51 -6.24
N ARG A 146 14.68 12.51 -6.95
CA ARG A 146 15.26 13.75 -7.50
C ARG A 146 14.72 14.03 -8.90
N LEU A 147 14.24 15.25 -9.15
CA LEU A 147 14.05 15.73 -10.52
C LEU A 147 15.40 16.10 -11.10
N ASP A 148 15.74 15.47 -12.21
CA ASP A 148 17.01 15.64 -12.90
C ASP A 148 16.77 15.68 -14.40
N THR A 149 16.96 16.86 -15.00
CA THR A 149 16.68 17.11 -16.42
C THR A 149 17.95 17.32 -17.24
N ASP A 150 19.11 17.16 -16.62
CA ASP A 150 20.39 17.34 -17.28
C ASP A 150 20.75 16.07 -18.06
N GLU A 151 21.09 16.21 -19.33
CA GLU A 151 21.48 15.06 -20.15
C GLU A 151 22.92 14.63 -19.88
N PRO A 152 23.20 13.31 -19.83
CA PRO A 152 24.56 12.83 -19.66
C PRO A 152 25.40 13.14 -20.91
N THR A 153 26.58 13.74 -20.72
CA THR A 153 27.52 14.03 -21.80
C THR A 153 28.56 12.91 -21.92
N VAL A 154 28.80 12.42 -23.14
CA VAL A 154 29.83 11.43 -23.45
C VAL A 154 30.98 12.07 -24.22
N VAL A 155 32.21 11.83 -23.80
CA VAL A 155 33.42 12.23 -24.53
C VAL A 155 34.14 10.97 -24.99
N ILE A 156 34.26 10.80 -26.31
CA ILE A 156 35.06 9.73 -26.92
C ILE A 156 36.51 10.18 -27.04
N GLU A 157 37.42 9.44 -26.41
CA GLU A 157 38.87 9.65 -26.52
C GLU A 157 39.45 8.88 -27.72
N SER A 158 38.91 7.69 -27.98
CA SER A 158 39.28 6.83 -29.10
C SER A 158 38.08 5.95 -29.47
N PRO A 159 37.85 5.62 -30.75
CA PRO A 159 38.51 6.20 -31.93
C PRO A 159 38.10 7.66 -32.17
N LYS A 160 38.82 8.36 -33.04
CA LYS A 160 38.45 9.73 -33.46
C LYS A 160 37.39 9.68 -34.56
N ASP A 161 36.58 10.73 -34.63
CA ASP A 161 35.63 10.87 -35.74
C ASP A 161 36.35 10.96 -37.09
N GLY A 162 35.89 10.18 -38.06
CA GLY A 162 36.49 10.01 -39.38
C GLY A 162 37.70 9.07 -39.44
N GLU A 163 38.01 8.33 -38.37
CA GLU A 163 39.18 7.44 -38.35
C GLU A 163 39.01 6.24 -39.30
N ILE A 164 40.10 5.91 -40.00
CA ILE A 164 40.15 4.84 -41.01
C ILE A 164 41.04 3.71 -40.51
N PHE A 165 40.46 2.52 -40.37
CA PHE A 165 41.12 1.28 -39.98
C PHE A 165 41.51 0.49 -41.23
N ARG A 166 42.77 0.06 -41.34
CA ARG A 166 43.32 -0.61 -42.53
C ARG A 166 43.92 -1.98 -42.20
N GLY A 167 43.58 -2.97 -43.02
CA GLY A 167 44.10 -4.31 -42.91
C GLY A 167 43.16 -5.26 -42.17
N GLN A 168 43.22 -6.53 -42.55
CA GLN A 168 42.37 -7.60 -42.00
C GLN A 168 42.42 -7.73 -40.46
N THR A 169 43.52 -7.34 -39.82
CA THR A 169 43.68 -7.38 -38.36
C THR A 169 43.08 -6.18 -37.63
N GLN A 170 42.69 -5.11 -38.33
CA GLN A 170 42.16 -3.87 -37.75
C GLN A 170 40.63 -3.77 -37.80
N ARG A 171 39.93 -4.91 -37.86
CA ARG A 171 38.46 -4.95 -37.90
C ARG A 171 37.79 -4.60 -36.56
N ILE A 172 38.56 -4.42 -35.48
CA ILE A 172 38.03 -4.13 -34.14
C ILE A 172 38.49 -2.73 -33.73
N ALA A 173 37.53 -1.82 -33.53
CA ALA A 173 37.76 -0.52 -32.91
C ALA A 173 37.57 -0.63 -31.39
N ASN A 174 38.53 -0.17 -30.61
CA ASN A 174 38.39 -0.08 -29.16
C ASN A 174 37.91 1.32 -28.81
N PHE A 175 36.64 1.42 -28.43
CA PHE A 175 36.07 2.64 -27.91
C PHE A 175 36.58 2.86 -26.49
N SER A 176 37.04 4.07 -26.19
CA SER A 176 37.36 4.54 -24.85
C SER A 176 36.90 5.98 -24.70
N GLY A 177 36.44 6.32 -23.50
CA GLY A 177 35.91 7.63 -23.23
C GLY A 177 35.47 7.81 -21.79
N THR A 178 34.86 8.95 -21.53
CA THR A 178 34.28 9.34 -20.24
C THR A 178 32.81 9.72 -20.40
N VAL A 179 32.05 9.59 -19.32
CA VAL A 179 30.70 10.14 -19.19
C VAL A 179 30.65 11.10 -18.01
N SER A 180 29.85 12.17 -18.13
CA SER A 180 29.73 13.21 -17.10
C SER A 180 29.10 12.71 -15.80
N GLU A 181 28.28 11.65 -15.87
CA GLU A 181 27.42 11.20 -14.78
C GLU A 181 27.63 9.73 -14.40
N GLU A 182 27.81 9.50 -13.11
CA GLU A 182 28.03 8.18 -12.54
C GLU A 182 26.76 7.31 -12.62
N GLY A 183 26.95 6.05 -13.02
CA GLY A 183 25.86 5.09 -13.17
C GLY A 183 25.06 5.25 -14.46
N SER A 184 25.50 6.13 -15.36
CA SER A 184 25.01 6.19 -16.72
C SER A 184 25.31 4.89 -17.47
N LYS A 185 24.37 4.46 -18.29
CA LYS A 185 24.50 3.34 -19.23
C LYS A 185 24.93 3.89 -20.57
N ILE A 186 26.02 3.36 -21.14
CA ILE A 186 26.54 3.79 -22.44
C ILE A 186 26.37 2.64 -23.43
N TYR A 187 25.92 2.98 -24.64
CA TYR A 187 25.77 2.07 -25.76
C TYR A 187 26.59 2.59 -26.95
N ILE A 188 27.40 1.71 -27.54
CA ILE A 188 28.11 1.93 -28.80
C ILE A 188 27.48 1.00 -29.84
N GLY A 189 26.69 1.57 -30.74
CA GLY A 189 25.68 0.85 -31.52
C GLY A 189 24.75 0.09 -30.58
N GLU A 190 24.69 -1.23 -30.74
CA GLU A 190 23.87 -2.11 -29.89
C GLU A 190 24.63 -2.65 -28.67
N ARG A 191 25.94 -2.38 -28.54
CA ARG A 191 26.77 -2.92 -27.45
C ARG A 191 26.75 -2.01 -26.24
N MET A 192 26.40 -2.55 -25.07
CA MET A 192 26.53 -1.83 -23.81
C MET A 192 27.99 -1.80 -23.36
N ALA A 193 28.50 -0.63 -22.99
CA ALA A 193 29.80 -0.46 -22.36
C ALA A 193 29.65 -0.49 -20.83
N ILE A 194 30.61 -1.10 -20.14
CA ILE A 194 30.68 -1.07 -18.68
C ILE A 194 31.40 0.23 -18.28
N VAL A 195 30.71 1.07 -17.53
CA VAL A 195 31.24 2.32 -16.98
C VAL A 195 31.84 2.04 -15.60
N GLN A 196 33.05 2.50 -15.38
CA GLN A 196 33.75 2.41 -14.11
C GLN A 196 33.29 3.53 -13.16
N ALA A 197 33.61 3.41 -11.88
CA ALA A 197 33.23 4.41 -10.87
C ALA A 197 33.84 5.80 -11.13
N ASP A 198 34.93 5.89 -11.90
CA ASP A 198 35.56 7.15 -12.32
C ASP A 198 34.95 7.74 -13.61
N GLY A 199 33.84 7.16 -14.10
CA GLY A 199 33.15 7.59 -15.31
C GLY A 199 33.81 7.14 -16.62
N LYS A 200 34.90 6.36 -16.57
CA LYS A 200 35.54 5.83 -17.77
C LYS A 200 34.87 4.58 -18.27
N PHE A 201 34.90 4.38 -19.58
CA PHE A 201 34.44 3.14 -20.19
C PHE A 201 35.39 2.70 -21.30
N SER A 202 35.39 1.41 -21.57
CA SER A 202 35.99 0.86 -22.77
C SER A 202 35.20 -0.31 -23.32
N VAL A 203 35.04 -0.37 -24.63
CA VAL A 203 34.32 -1.43 -25.31
C VAL A 203 34.88 -1.67 -26.71
N ALA A 204 35.14 -2.94 -27.04
CA ALA A 204 35.50 -3.32 -28.40
C ALA A 204 34.26 -3.27 -29.32
N TYR A 205 34.40 -2.79 -30.54
CA TYR A 205 33.32 -2.75 -31.53
C TYR A 205 33.84 -3.32 -32.84
N GLN A 206 33.09 -4.25 -33.43
CA GLN A 206 33.48 -4.89 -34.69
C GLN A 206 32.98 -4.04 -35.87
N LEU A 207 33.91 -3.60 -36.69
CA LEU A 207 33.65 -2.80 -37.88
C LEU A 207 33.17 -3.67 -39.06
N VAL A 208 32.25 -3.12 -39.84
CA VAL A 208 31.87 -3.62 -41.17
C VAL A 208 32.71 -2.98 -42.29
N GLU A 209 32.76 -3.58 -43.47
CA GLU A 209 33.55 -3.01 -44.58
C GLU A 209 32.92 -1.71 -45.08
N GLY A 210 33.75 -0.70 -45.32
CA GLY A 210 33.35 0.62 -45.81
C GLY A 210 33.09 1.64 -44.70
N ASP A 211 32.43 2.73 -45.07
CA ASP A 211 32.07 3.85 -44.20
C ASP A 211 30.83 3.49 -43.35
N GLN A 212 30.84 3.83 -42.07
CA GLN A 212 29.79 3.52 -41.11
C GLN A 212 29.59 4.66 -40.12
N GLU A 213 28.32 4.94 -39.82
CA GLU A 213 27.91 5.85 -38.75
C GLU A 213 27.50 5.01 -37.55
N ILE A 214 28.26 5.11 -36.45
CA ILE A 214 28.00 4.36 -35.22
C ILE A 214 27.36 5.32 -34.22
N GLN A 215 26.20 4.90 -33.71
CA GLN A 215 25.49 5.64 -32.68
C GLN A 215 26.12 5.43 -31.30
N ILE A 216 26.33 6.51 -30.57
CA ILE A 216 26.77 6.51 -29.19
C ILE A 216 25.61 7.07 -28.37
N ARG A 217 25.06 6.26 -27.48
CA ARG A 217 23.92 6.63 -26.64
C ARG A 217 24.28 6.50 -25.17
N ALA A 218 24.06 7.55 -24.39
CA ALA A 218 24.13 7.51 -22.94
C ALA A 218 22.75 7.73 -22.32
N ILE A 219 22.47 6.98 -21.25
CA ILE A 219 21.24 7.09 -20.46
C ILE A 219 21.64 7.17 -19.00
N ASP A 220 21.26 8.22 -18.29
CA ASP A 220 21.58 8.40 -16.87
C ASP A 220 20.65 7.58 -15.94
N LYS A 221 20.71 7.84 -14.63
CA LYS A 221 19.83 7.20 -13.63
C LYS A 221 18.40 7.75 -13.64
N ALA A 222 18.23 9.01 -14.05
CA ALA A 222 16.93 9.68 -14.14
C ALA A 222 16.16 9.27 -15.40
N GLY A 223 16.85 8.70 -16.39
CA GLY A 223 16.37 8.35 -17.71
C GLY A 223 16.63 9.41 -18.78
N ASN A 224 17.39 10.47 -18.51
CA ASN A 224 17.82 11.41 -19.56
C ASN A 224 18.71 10.68 -20.55
N GLU A 225 18.55 11.01 -21.83
CA GLU A 225 19.24 10.34 -22.93
C GLU A 225 19.98 11.36 -23.79
N ASN A 226 21.24 11.07 -24.09
CA ASN A 226 22.02 11.80 -25.06
C ASN A 226 22.51 10.88 -26.17
N VAL A 227 22.40 11.34 -27.41
CA VAL A 227 22.79 10.57 -28.60
C VAL A 227 23.75 11.38 -29.46
N SER A 228 24.89 10.77 -29.78
CA SER A 228 25.88 11.28 -30.73
C SER A 228 26.22 10.22 -31.78
N LEU A 229 26.89 10.66 -32.85
CA LEU A 229 27.31 9.79 -33.94
C LEU A 229 28.83 9.93 -34.13
N ILE A 230 29.46 8.82 -34.48
CA ILE A 230 30.86 8.80 -34.92
C ILE A 230 30.95 8.08 -36.27
N LYS A 231 31.72 8.67 -37.19
CA LYS A 231 31.99 8.13 -38.52
C LYS A 231 33.30 7.36 -38.47
N LEU A 232 33.26 6.09 -38.81
CA LEU A 232 34.47 5.28 -38.96
C LEU A 232 34.45 4.60 -40.34
N ARG A 233 35.63 4.22 -40.81
CA ARG A 233 35.78 3.41 -42.02
C ARG A 233 36.71 2.25 -41.75
N TRP A 234 36.36 1.06 -42.24
CA TRP A 234 37.29 -0.07 -42.27
C TRP A 234 37.46 -0.59 -43.69
N GLU A 235 38.71 -0.80 -44.07
CA GLU A 235 39.08 -1.44 -45.33
C GLU A 235 40.10 -2.58 -45.07
N PRO A 236 39.87 -3.79 -45.62
CA PRO A 236 40.64 -5.00 -45.30
C PRO A 236 42.08 -5.04 -45.85
#